data_AF-A0A815YFE5-F1
#
_entry.id   AF-A0A815YFE5-F1
#
_cell.length_a   1.000
_cell.length_b   1.000
_cell.length_c   1.000
_cell.angle_alpha   90.00
_cell.angle_beta   90.00
_cell.angle_gamma   90.00
#
_symmetry.space_group_name_H-M   'P 1'
#
loop_
_entity.id
_entity.type
_entity.pdbx_description
1 polymer ?
#
loop_
_entity_poly.entity_id
_entity_poly.type
_entity_poly.pdbx_seq_one_letter_code
_entity_poly.pdbx_strand_id
1 'polypeptide(L)'
;MCDQYKVTTTETISQKYGQIDEVQYEYDEYDHGESKKYHIKWSRQEYERNAWRLYKPYMCYDKFIKVLRTFMMGKYAIEDVPEAFRLLDTDYSNKIDITKLHEFICVILPKANPYLLLHQIQKADRDGDYKLNFDEFKSFIAQGCGRNVSVGCL
;
A
#
# COMPACT_ATOMS: atom_id res chain seq x y z
N MET A 1 -28.68 13.88 -4.84
CA MET A 1 -27.42 14.31 -5.49
C MET A 1 -26.39 14.48 -4.39
N CYS A 2 -25.48 13.53 -4.23
CA CYS A 2 -24.32 13.62 -3.31
C CYS A 2 -23.09 13.12 -4.06
N ASP A 3 -22.84 13.72 -5.23
CA ASP A 3 -21.62 13.49 -6.01
C ASP A 3 -20.71 14.70 -5.81
N GLN A 4 -19.88 14.72 -4.78
CA GLN A 4 -18.73 15.65 -4.76
C GLN A 4 -17.45 15.10 -4.14
N TYR A 5 -17.41 13.85 -3.66
CA TYR A 5 -16.15 13.23 -3.27
C TYR A 5 -15.51 12.54 -4.48
N LYS A 6 -14.41 13.09 -4.99
CA LYS A 6 -13.65 12.52 -6.11
C LYS A 6 -12.17 12.46 -5.76
N VAL A 7 -11.57 11.29 -5.94
CA VAL A 7 -10.12 11.10 -5.88
C VAL A 7 -9.61 10.68 -7.24
N THR A 8 -8.61 11.38 -7.75
CA THR A 8 -7.78 10.92 -8.88
C THR A 8 -6.38 10.58 -8.38
N THR A 9 -5.83 9.50 -8.91
CA THR A 9 -4.46 9.06 -8.60
C THR A 9 -3.69 8.93 -9.91
N THR A 10 -2.53 9.57 -9.97
CA THR A 10 -1.59 9.46 -11.10
C THR A 10 -0.33 8.77 -10.62
N GLU A 11 0.14 7.77 -11.36
CA GLU A 11 1.42 7.08 -11.12
C GLU A 11 2.43 7.49 -12.20
N THR A 12 3.63 7.86 -11.78
CA THR A 12 4.78 8.10 -12.67
C THR A 12 5.93 7.19 -12.25
N ILE A 13 6.39 6.34 -13.18
CA ILE A 13 7.53 5.43 -12.97
C ILE A 13 8.72 5.91 -13.81
N SER A 14 9.83 6.23 -13.16
CA SER A 14 11.10 6.51 -13.83
C SER A 14 11.98 5.26 -13.84
N GLN A 15 12.65 5.00 -14.96
CA GLN A 15 13.57 3.89 -15.12
C GLN A 15 14.98 4.37 -15.48
N LYS A 16 15.99 3.67 -14.96
CA LYS A 16 17.39 3.82 -15.38
C LYS A 16 17.96 2.43 -15.64
N TYR A 17 18.63 2.26 -16.79
CA TYR A 17 19.23 0.98 -17.18
C TYR A 17 18.26 -0.21 -17.16
N GLY A 18 16.98 0.03 -17.50
CA GLY A 18 15.93 -1.00 -17.51
C GLY A 18 15.41 -1.39 -16.12
N GLN A 19 15.85 -0.72 -15.06
CA GLN A 19 15.38 -0.94 -13.68
C GLN A 19 14.56 0.26 -13.20
N ILE A 20 13.61 0.03 -12.30
CA ILE A 20 12.84 1.11 -11.68
C ILE A 20 13.80 1.93 -10.81
N ASP A 21 13.89 3.23 -11.08
CA ASP A 21 14.70 4.17 -10.32
C ASP A 21 13.84 4.94 -9.31
N GLU A 22 12.61 5.26 -9.67
CA GLU A 22 11.72 6.08 -8.86
C GLU A 22 10.24 5.84 -9.22
N VAL A 23 9.38 5.87 -8.20
CA VAL A 23 7.92 5.88 -8.37
C VAL A 23 7.35 7.08 -7.63
N GLN A 24 6.49 7.82 -8.32
CA GLN A 24 5.78 8.97 -7.77
C GLN A 24 4.27 8.74 -7.88
N TYR A 25 3.55 9.11 -6.84
CA TYR A 25 2.09 9.12 -6.80
C TYR A 25 1.60 10.52 -6.48
N GLU A 26 0.68 11.00 -7.30
CA GLU A 26 -0.06 12.23 -7.06
C GLU A 26 -1.52 11.89 -6.83
N TYR A 27 -2.06 12.34 -5.69
CA TYR A 27 -3.46 12.21 -5.34
C TYR A 27 -4.09 13.59 -5.35
N ASP A 28 -5.14 13.77 -6.13
CA ASP A 28 -6.01 14.93 -6.04
C ASP A 28 -7.35 14.48 -5.45
N GLU A 29 -7.62 14.96 -4.25
CA GLU A 29 -8.87 14.75 -3.54
C GLU A 29 -9.70 16.04 -3.62
N TYR A 30 -10.95 15.89 -4.04
CA TYR A 30 -11.93 16.96 -4.06
C TYR A 30 -13.05 16.59 -3.10
N ASP A 31 -13.27 17.44 -2.10
CA ASP A 31 -14.31 17.27 -1.10
C ASP A 31 -14.99 18.61 -0.82
N HIS A 32 -16.31 18.69 -1.04
CA HIS A 32 -17.15 19.86 -0.75
C HIS A 32 -16.58 21.23 -1.22
N GLY A 33 -15.87 21.26 -2.35
CA GLY A 33 -15.28 22.47 -2.93
C GLY A 33 -13.84 22.76 -2.52
N GLU A 34 -13.25 21.98 -1.62
CA GLU A 34 -11.82 22.03 -1.28
C GLU A 34 -11.06 20.94 -2.05
N SER A 35 -9.90 21.31 -2.61
CA SER A 35 -8.99 20.36 -3.24
C SER A 35 -7.75 20.14 -2.38
N LYS A 36 -7.46 18.90 -2.02
CA LYS A 36 -6.22 18.49 -1.35
C LYS A 36 -5.36 17.71 -2.33
N LYS A 37 -4.09 18.11 -2.43
CA LYS A 37 -3.09 17.41 -3.27
C LYS A 37 -2.06 16.74 -2.38
N TYR A 38 -1.80 15.47 -2.64
CA TYR A 38 -0.77 14.70 -1.95
C TYR A 38 0.23 14.17 -2.97
N HIS A 39 1.52 14.31 -2.65
CA HIS A 39 2.61 13.77 -3.45
C HIS A 39 3.42 12.80 -2.59
N ILE A 40 3.57 11.56 -3.07
CA ILE A 40 4.37 10.51 -2.43
C ILE A 40 5.40 10.05 -3.44
N LYS A 41 6.67 10.02 -3.01
CA LYS A 41 7.79 9.63 -3.85
C LYS A 41 8.64 8.59 -3.15
N TRP A 42 8.95 7.54 -3.87
CA TRP A 42 9.87 6.49 -3.48
C TRP A 42 10.98 6.45 -4.52
N SER A 43 12.22 6.72 -4.12
CA SER A 43 13.39 6.55 -4.98
C SER A 43 14.18 5.32 -4.54
N ARG A 44 14.78 4.62 -5.49
CA ARG A 44 15.64 3.45 -5.22
C ARG A 44 16.75 3.80 -4.26
N GLN A 45 17.44 4.91 -4.50
CA GLN A 45 18.57 5.34 -3.69
C GLN A 45 18.16 5.60 -2.23
N GLU A 46 17.04 6.29 -2.02
CA GLU A 46 16.56 6.58 -0.67
C GLU A 46 16.05 5.33 0.04
N TYR A 47 15.34 4.46 -0.70
CA TYR A 47 14.91 3.17 -0.18
C TYR A 47 16.10 2.32 0.25
N GLU A 48 17.08 2.10 -0.63
CA GLU A 48 18.26 1.28 -0.35
C GLU A 48 19.12 1.88 0.78
N ARG A 49 19.21 3.22 0.88
CA ARG A 49 19.89 3.92 1.99
C ARG A 49 19.20 3.72 3.34
N ASN A 50 17.87 3.57 3.35
CA ASN A 50 17.07 3.40 4.57
C ASN A 50 16.60 1.96 4.76
N ALA A 51 16.89 1.04 3.85
CA ALA A 51 16.38 -0.33 3.87
C ALA A 51 16.77 -1.07 5.15
N TRP A 52 17.92 -0.75 5.75
CA TRP A 52 18.33 -1.27 7.06
C TRP A 52 17.35 -0.93 8.21
N ARG A 53 16.54 0.12 8.06
CA ARG A 53 15.49 0.51 9.01
C ARG A 53 14.17 -0.21 8.76
N LEU A 54 14.00 -0.77 7.56
CA LEU A 54 12.78 -1.39 7.08
C LEU A 54 12.94 -2.91 7.13
N TYR A 55 12.31 -3.53 8.12
CA TYR A 55 11.96 -4.96 8.26
C TYR A 55 12.88 -6.03 7.62
N LYS A 56 13.29 -7.05 8.40
CA LYS A 56 13.97 -8.25 7.87
C LYS A 56 12.98 -9.36 7.54
N PRO A 57 13.10 -10.07 6.40
CA PRO A 57 14.18 -9.99 5.41
C PRO A 57 14.04 -8.80 4.46
N TYR A 58 15.19 -8.25 4.03
CA TYR A 58 15.23 -7.12 3.10
C TYR A 58 14.57 -7.48 1.76
N MET A 59 13.47 -6.81 1.46
CA MET A 59 12.87 -6.82 0.14
C MET A 59 13.69 -5.90 -0.78
N CYS A 60 14.09 -6.35 -1.97
CA CYS A 60 14.75 -5.43 -2.91
C CYS A 60 13.74 -4.38 -3.42
N TYR A 61 14.24 -3.24 -3.87
CA TYR A 61 13.40 -2.11 -4.26
C TYR A 61 12.34 -2.49 -5.32
N ASP A 62 12.70 -3.29 -6.33
CA ASP A 62 11.74 -3.69 -7.37
C ASP A 62 10.57 -4.51 -6.80
N LYS A 63 10.85 -5.43 -5.87
CA LYS A 63 9.81 -6.21 -5.17
C LYS A 63 8.98 -5.31 -4.26
N PHE A 64 9.62 -4.39 -3.55
CA PHE A 64 8.95 -3.41 -2.71
C PHE A 64 7.97 -2.55 -3.51
N ILE A 65 8.37 -2.07 -4.68
CA ILE A 65 7.49 -1.29 -5.56
C ILE A 65 6.30 -2.10 -6.03
N LYS A 66 6.47 -3.39 -6.38
CA LYS A 66 5.33 -4.25 -6.74
C LYS A 66 4.30 -4.34 -5.63
N VAL A 67 4.76 -4.53 -4.40
CA VAL A 67 3.88 -4.57 -3.22
C VAL A 67 3.25 -3.19 -2.99
N LEU A 68 4.05 -2.11 -2.99
CA LEU A 68 3.58 -0.73 -2.81
C LEU A 68 2.43 -0.38 -3.77
N ARG A 69 2.58 -0.71 -5.06
CA ARG A 69 1.58 -0.44 -6.10
C ARG A 69 0.20 -1.02 -5.76
N THR A 70 0.17 -2.22 -5.16
CA THR A 70 -1.10 -2.84 -4.74
C THR A 70 -1.87 -2.04 -3.69
N PHE A 71 -1.16 -1.29 -2.84
CA PHE A 71 -1.80 -0.42 -1.84
C PHE A 71 -2.15 0.96 -2.37
N MET A 72 -1.31 1.51 -3.26
CA MET A 72 -1.40 2.89 -3.73
C MET A 72 -2.41 3.08 -4.86
N MET A 73 -2.49 2.14 -5.82
CA MET A 73 -3.35 2.26 -7.01
C MET A 73 -4.78 1.72 -6.79
N GLY A 74 -5.02 1.02 -5.68
CA GLY A 74 -6.33 0.45 -5.33
C GLY A 74 -6.84 -0.55 -6.38
N LYS A 75 -8.09 -0.38 -6.85
CA LYS A 75 -8.78 -1.33 -7.75
C LYS A 75 -8.01 -1.68 -9.05
N TYR A 76 -7.11 -0.82 -9.53
CA TYR A 76 -6.36 -1.08 -10.76
C TYR A 76 -5.23 -2.10 -10.58
N ALA A 77 -4.81 -2.38 -9.35
CA ALA A 77 -3.71 -3.30 -9.07
C ALA A 77 -4.16 -4.75 -8.78
N ILE A 78 -5.43 -5.11 -9.04
CA ILE A 78 -5.95 -6.46 -8.74
C ILE A 78 -5.15 -7.56 -9.46
N GLU A 79 -4.59 -7.26 -10.63
CA GLU A 79 -3.71 -8.17 -11.38
C GLU A 79 -2.36 -8.42 -10.71
N ASP A 80 -1.86 -7.44 -9.94
CA ASP A 80 -0.59 -7.52 -9.20
C ASP A 80 -0.74 -8.17 -7.81
N VAL A 81 -1.98 -8.29 -7.31
CA VAL A 81 -2.29 -8.87 -5.98
C VAL A 81 -1.68 -10.26 -5.75
N PRO A 82 -1.72 -11.22 -6.70
CA PRO A 82 -1.08 -12.53 -6.52
C PRO A 82 0.42 -12.45 -6.30
N GLU A 83 1.10 -11.53 -7.00
CA GLU A 83 2.55 -11.37 -6.83
C GLU A 83 2.88 -10.68 -5.51
N ALA A 84 2.17 -9.61 -5.17
CA ALA A 84 2.35 -8.93 -3.89
C ALA A 84 2.09 -9.85 -2.70
N PHE A 85 1.07 -10.70 -2.79
CA PHE A 85 0.77 -11.69 -1.76
C PHE A 85 1.96 -12.62 -1.52
N ARG A 86 2.52 -13.20 -2.59
CA ARG A 86 3.71 -14.06 -2.51
C ARG A 86 4.94 -13.34 -1.95
N LEU A 87 5.08 -12.04 -2.20
CA LEU A 87 6.20 -11.24 -1.68
C LEU A 87 6.05 -10.93 -0.18
N LEU A 88 4.82 -10.85 0.32
CA LEU A 88 4.51 -10.60 1.73
C LEU A 88 4.46 -11.89 2.57
N ASP A 89 4.09 -13.02 1.96
CA ASP A 89 4.13 -14.37 2.54
C ASP A 89 5.58 -14.91 2.62
N THR A 90 6.37 -14.29 3.49
CA THR A 90 7.81 -14.57 3.63
C THR A 90 8.15 -15.95 4.17
N ASP A 91 7.20 -16.63 4.82
CA ASP A 91 7.37 -17.98 5.39
C ASP A 91 6.67 -19.08 4.58
N TYR A 92 6.10 -18.73 3.42
CA TYR A 92 5.37 -19.66 2.53
C TYR A 92 4.21 -20.38 3.23
N SER A 93 3.59 -19.72 4.20
CA SER A 93 2.45 -20.28 4.94
C SER A 93 1.13 -20.19 4.16
N ASN A 94 1.14 -19.54 2.98
CA ASN A 94 -0.03 -19.10 2.23
C ASN A 94 -0.93 -18.15 3.04
N LYS A 95 -0.35 -17.45 4.01
CA LYS A 95 -1.02 -16.42 4.81
C LYS A 95 -0.05 -15.29 5.14
N ILE A 96 -0.55 -14.06 5.18
CA ILE A 96 0.24 -12.88 5.55
C ILE A 96 -0.04 -12.51 7.00
N ASP A 97 0.98 -12.46 7.84
CA ASP A 97 0.85 -12.02 9.22
C ASP A 97 0.42 -10.55 9.33
N ILE A 98 -0.61 -10.27 10.13
CA ILE A 98 -1.19 -8.93 10.29
C ILE A 98 -0.17 -7.93 10.83
N THR A 99 0.67 -8.32 11.79
CA THR A 99 1.67 -7.44 12.38
C THR A 99 2.70 -7.05 11.33
N LYS A 100 3.19 -8.01 10.53
CA LYS A 100 4.13 -7.73 9.45
C LYS A 100 3.53 -6.81 8.38
N LEU A 101 2.26 -7.06 8.02
CA LEU A 101 1.55 -6.23 7.06
C LEU A 101 1.34 -4.80 7.59
N HIS A 102 1.00 -4.65 8.87
CA HIS A 102 0.82 -3.35 9.52
C HIS A 102 2.12 -2.53 9.52
N GLU A 103 3.24 -3.15 9.91
CA GLU A 103 4.56 -2.51 9.89
C GLU A 103 4.94 -2.07 8.48
N PHE A 104 4.72 -2.94 7.48
CA PHE A 104 4.97 -2.61 6.08
C PHE A 104 4.12 -1.41 5.62
N ILE A 105 2.83 -1.40 5.94
CA ILE A 105 1.92 -0.32 5.51
C ILE A 105 2.25 1.00 6.21
N CYS A 106 2.66 0.99 7.49
CA CYS A 106 3.10 2.21 8.19
C CYS A 106 4.33 2.86 7.56
N VAL A 107 5.21 2.05 6.96
CA VAL A 107 6.38 2.55 6.22
C VAL A 107 5.95 3.25 4.95
N ILE A 108 5.05 2.64 4.18
CA ILE A 108 4.61 3.20 2.88
C ILE A 108 3.66 4.40 3.02
N LEU A 109 2.89 4.42 4.11
CA LEU A 109 1.91 5.45 4.44
C LEU A 109 2.26 6.12 5.78
N PRO A 110 3.37 6.88 5.88
CA PRO A 110 3.81 7.47 7.15
C PRO A 110 2.83 8.50 7.72
N LYS A 111 1.88 8.99 6.91
CA LYS A 111 0.82 9.91 7.33
C LYS A 111 -0.48 9.21 7.73
N ALA A 112 -0.59 7.89 7.52
CA ALA A 112 -1.75 7.12 7.94
C ALA A 112 -1.82 7.03 9.47
N ASN A 113 -3.02 7.04 10.01
CA ASN A 113 -3.22 6.73 11.42
C ASN A 113 -2.96 5.22 11.64
N PRO A 114 -1.93 4.85 12.44
CA PRO A 114 -1.54 3.44 12.61
C PRO A 114 -2.61 2.61 13.32
N TYR A 115 -3.43 3.23 14.19
CA TYR A 115 -4.51 2.54 14.89
C TYR A 115 -5.68 2.24 13.95
N LEU A 116 -6.05 3.21 13.11
CA LEU A 116 -7.08 3.01 12.10
C LEU A 116 -6.65 1.94 11.10
N LEU A 117 -5.39 1.98 10.64
CA LEU A 117 -4.82 0.99 9.75
C LEU A 117 -4.87 -0.42 10.35
N LEU A 118 -4.43 -0.58 11.61
CA LEU A 118 -4.49 -1.87 12.30
C LEU A 118 -5.92 -2.39 12.38
N HIS A 119 -6.88 -1.53 12.73
CA HIS A 119 -8.29 -1.89 12.77
C HIS A 119 -8.83 -2.33 11.40
N GLN A 120 -8.43 -1.67 10.30
CA GLN A 120 -8.83 -2.08 8.95
C GLN A 120 -8.24 -3.45 8.56
N ILE A 121 -6.98 -3.70 8.92
CA ILE A 121 -6.33 -5.00 8.64
C ILE A 121 -7.01 -6.11 9.46
N GLN A 122 -7.27 -5.88 10.75
CA GLN A 122 -7.96 -6.84 11.62
C GLN A 122 -9.38 -7.15 11.13
N LYS A 123 -10.09 -6.16 10.58
CA LYS A 123 -11.41 -6.39 9.99
C LYS A 123 -11.36 -7.24 8.72
N ALA A 124 -10.22 -7.29 8.03
CA ALA A 124 -10.04 -8.12 6.85
C ALA A 124 -9.84 -9.60 7.19
N ASP A 125 -9.29 -9.90 8.38
CA ASP A 125 -9.17 -11.23 8.95
C ASP A 125 -10.54 -11.73 9.42
N ARG A 126 -11.14 -12.65 8.65
CA ARG A 126 -12.49 -13.15 8.92
C ARG A 126 -12.48 -14.44 9.71
N ASP A 127 -11.39 -15.21 9.62
CA ASP A 127 -11.23 -16.48 10.34
C ASP A 127 -10.63 -16.29 11.75
N GLY A 128 -10.07 -15.11 12.04
CA GLY A 128 -9.60 -14.69 13.35
C GLY A 128 -8.26 -15.32 13.73
N ASP A 129 -7.47 -15.76 12.75
CA ASP A 129 -6.19 -16.43 12.98
C ASP A 129 -4.98 -15.48 13.03
N TYR A 130 -5.26 -14.16 12.98
CA TYR A 130 -4.26 -13.07 12.94
C TYR A 130 -3.38 -13.08 11.69
N LYS A 131 -3.83 -13.75 10.63
CA LYS A 131 -3.19 -13.72 9.32
C LYS A 131 -4.26 -13.50 8.24
N LEU A 132 -3.82 -13.05 7.08
CA LEU A 132 -4.68 -12.90 5.91
C LEU A 132 -4.36 -14.00 4.91
N ASN A 133 -5.33 -14.87 4.63
CA ASN A 133 -5.27 -15.73 3.47
C ASN A 133 -5.41 -14.91 2.17
N PHE A 134 -5.24 -15.55 1.01
CA PHE A 134 -5.26 -14.85 -0.27
C PHE A 134 -6.58 -14.11 -0.55
N ASP A 135 -7.73 -14.70 -0.20
CA ASP A 135 -9.05 -14.10 -0.45
C ASP A 135 -9.32 -12.91 0.47
N GLU A 136 -8.85 -12.97 1.72
CA GLU A 136 -8.91 -11.86 2.68
C GLU A 136 -7.99 -10.72 2.24
N PHE A 137 -6.75 -11.01 1.86
CA PHE A 137 -5.83 -10.02 1.33
C PHE A 137 -6.37 -9.37 0.06
N LYS A 138 -6.89 -10.14 -0.89
CA LYS A 138 -7.52 -9.62 -2.11
C LYS A 138 -8.72 -8.73 -1.80
N SER A 139 -9.55 -9.16 -0.85
CA SER A 139 -10.69 -8.36 -0.38
C SER A 139 -10.25 -7.05 0.26
N PHE A 140 -9.18 -7.08 1.06
CA PHE A 140 -8.58 -5.93 1.72
C PHE A 140 -8.04 -4.91 0.71
N ILE A 141 -7.30 -5.36 -0.31
CA ILE A 141 -6.80 -4.50 -1.40
C ILE A 141 -7.97 -3.90 -2.21
N ALA A 142 -8.97 -4.72 -2.56
CA ALA A 142 -10.11 -4.28 -3.37
C ALA A 142 -10.99 -3.24 -2.65
N GLN A 143 -11.06 -3.29 -1.31
CA GLN A 143 -11.74 -2.28 -0.48
C GLN A 143 -10.98 -0.94 -0.44
N GLY A 144 -9.75 -0.90 -0.96
CA GLY A 144 -8.99 0.32 -1.14
C GLY A 144 -8.48 0.85 0.19
N CYS A 145 -7.48 0.17 0.77
CA CYS A 145 -6.80 0.65 1.96
C CYS A 145 -6.30 2.11 1.77
N GLY A 146 -5.76 2.46 0.60
CA GLY A 146 -5.36 3.83 0.25
C GLY A 146 -6.51 4.85 0.12
N ARG A 147 -7.77 4.45 -0.03
CA ARG A 147 -8.92 5.37 -0.16
C ARG A 147 -9.60 5.72 1.16
N ASN A 148 -9.51 4.87 2.19
CA ASN A 148 -10.08 5.17 3.51
C ASN A 148 -8.99 5.53 4.54
N VAL A 149 -7.76 5.04 4.36
CA VAL A 149 -6.66 5.25 5.31
C VAL A 149 -5.79 6.47 4.96
N SER A 150 -5.62 6.80 3.68
CA SER A 150 -4.92 8.04 3.26
C SER A 150 -5.82 9.28 3.31
N VAL A 151 -7.13 9.06 3.23
CA VAL A 151 -8.17 10.11 3.18
C VAL A 151 -8.73 10.39 4.57
N GLY A 152 -8.71 9.40 5.47
CA GLY A 152 -9.13 9.51 6.86
C GLY A 152 -8.09 10.15 7.77
N CYS A 153 -7.64 11.36 7.45
CA CYS A 153 -7.47 12.35 8.52
C CYS A 153 -8.87 12.90 8.82
N LEU A 154 -9.64 12.17 9.64
CA LEU A 154 -10.78 12.76 10.36
C LEU A 154 -10.26 13.43 11.63
#